data_AF-A0A0P7ZXG5-F1
#
_entry.id   AF-A0A0P7ZXG5-F1
#
_cell.length_a   1.000
_cell.length_b   1.000
_cell.length_c   1.000
_cell.angle_alpha   90.00
_cell.angle_beta   90.00
_cell.angle_gamma   90.00
#
_symmetry.space_group_name_H-M   'P 1'
#
loop_
_entity.id
_entity.type
_entity.pdbx_description
1 polymer ?
#
loop_
_entity_poly.entity_id
_entity_poly.type
_entity_poly.pdbx_seq_one_letter_code
_entity_poly.pdbx_strand_id
1 'polypeptide(L)'
;MNLPTLVPHHIPESNRAQRILEFWFGTSSKLATHPSDIDKSNIDGGTYRKAWFLKDDTFDEEIRQQFLTDVEQAAAGAFEGWQNAPQSAVALLLLLDQFPRNLYRGSARSFSTDPQALKVAEYLVETGADKSLPPAYRFFIYVPFEHSEAMAHQNRCVNLMQGLIESVPNLNEGFKNGLDYAIRHREVIERFGRFPHRNKALGRESTPAEIEFLKQPGSSF
;
A
#
# COMPACT_ATOMS: atom_id res chain seq x y z
N MET A 1 -0.92 49.30 13.88
CA MET A 1 -0.16 48.05 14.00
C MET A 1 -1.01 46.96 13.38
N ASN A 2 -0.69 46.51 12.16
CA ASN A 2 -1.35 45.37 11.52
C ASN A 2 -0.38 44.19 11.57
N LEU A 3 -0.80 43.10 12.21
CA LEU A 3 -0.09 41.82 12.17
C LEU A 3 -0.24 41.22 10.76
N PRO A 4 0.81 40.61 10.17
CA PRO A 4 0.67 39.93 8.91
C PRO A 4 -0.07 38.61 9.10
N THR A 5 -1.09 38.40 8.28
CA THR A 5 -1.77 37.13 8.07
C THR A 5 -0.79 36.09 7.53
N LEU A 6 -0.67 34.96 8.23
CA LEU A 6 0.09 33.79 7.77
C LEU A 6 -0.60 33.20 6.53
N VAL A 7 0.04 33.33 5.37
CA VAL A 7 -0.36 32.64 4.14
C VAL A 7 -0.01 31.16 4.31
N PRO A 8 -0.88 30.20 3.93
CA PRO A 8 -0.53 28.78 3.98
C PRO A 8 0.66 28.55 3.05
N HIS A 9 1.76 28.02 3.58
CA HIS A 9 2.91 27.65 2.77
C HIS A 9 2.51 26.51 1.82
N HIS A 10 2.32 26.84 0.55
CA HIS A 10 2.21 25.85 -0.52
C HIS A 10 3.54 25.10 -0.62
N ILE A 11 3.57 23.90 -0.06
CA ILE A 11 4.68 22.98 -0.25
C ILE A 11 4.64 22.56 -1.74
N PRO A 12 5.73 22.65 -2.50
CA PRO A 12 5.76 22.16 -3.87
C PRO A 12 5.38 20.67 -3.91
N GLU A 13 4.60 20.24 -4.90
CA GLU A 13 4.10 18.85 -4.99
C GLU A 13 5.23 17.81 -4.92
N SER A 14 6.40 18.10 -5.51
CA SER A 14 7.60 17.25 -5.42
C SER A 14 8.09 17.04 -3.99
N ASN A 15 7.92 18.03 -3.11
CA ASN A 15 8.28 17.95 -1.69
C ASN A 15 7.21 17.18 -0.89
N ARG A 16 5.94 17.18 -1.32
CA ARG A 16 4.88 16.42 -0.61
C ARG A 16 4.95 14.92 -0.89
N ALA A 17 5.13 14.52 -2.15
CA ALA A 17 5.33 13.12 -2.51
C ALA A 17 6.53 12.52 -1.78
N GLN A 18 7.65 13.26 -1.73
CA GLN A 18 8.85 12.85 -1.01
C GLN A 18 8.57 12.61 0.48
N ARG A 19 7.82 13.50 1.16
CA ARG A 19 7.48 13.32 2.58
C ARG A 19 6.66 12.06 2.87
N ILE A 20 5.74 11.70 1.97
CA ILE A 20 4.95 10.47 2.09
C ILE A 20 5.87 9.25 1.99
N LEU A 21 6.78 9.26 1.01
CA LEU A 21 7.76 8.18 0.84
C LEU A 21 8.72 8.08 2.03
N GLU A 22 9.24 9.20 2.53
CA GLU A 22 10.12 9.24 3.70
C GLU A 22 9.42 8.75 4.97
N PHE A 23 8.15 9.11 5.17
CA PHE A 23 7.35 8.59 6.28
C PHE A 23 7.18 7.08 6.19
N TRP A 24 6.84 6.57 5.00
CA TRP A 24 6.51 5.17 4.83
C TRP A 24 7.74 4.25 4.82
N PHE A 25 8.76 4.62 4.05
CA PHE A 25 9.98 3.83 3.82
C PHE A 25 11.15 4.20 4.74
N GLY A 26 11.03 5.30 5.49
CA GLY A 26 12.11 5.87 6.28
C GLY A 26 13.03 6.78 5.44
N THR A 27 13.82 7.61 6.11
CA THR A 27 14.89 8.37 5.44
C THR A 27 16.15 7.51 5.39
N SER A 28 16.97 7.69 4.34
CA SER A 28 18.27 7.04 4.21
C SER A 28 19.29 7.42 5.29
N SER A 29 18.94 8.29 6.27
CA SER A 29 19.89 8.80 7.26
C SER A 29 19.43 8.85 8.72
N LYS A 30 18.15 8.84 9.10
CA LYS A 30 17.74 8.83 10.53
C LYS A 30 16.22 8.83 10.64
N LEU A 31 15.67 7.81 11.29
CA LEU A 31 14.56 7.83 12.25
C LEU A 31 14.18 6.38 12.56
N ALA A 32 15.01 5.73 13.38
CA ALA A 32 14.57 4.58 14.17
C ALA A 32 14.17 5.16 15.53
N THR A 33 12.92 5.62 15.66
CA THR A 33 12.35 6.05 16.94
C THR A 33 11.45 4.99 17.55
N HIS A 34 11.05 3.98 16.78
CA HIS A 34 10.29 2.84 17.31
C HIS A 34 11.22 1.63 17.57
N PRO A 35 11.12 0.95 18.72
CA PRO A 35 11.94 -0.22 19.04
C PRO A 35 11.82 -1.40 18.05
N SER A 36 10.78 -1.41 17.21
CA SER A 36 10.57 -2.41 16.16
C SER A 36 11.34 -2.17 14.85
N ASP A 37 12.00 -1.01 14.70
CA ASP A 37 12.47 -0.51 13.40
C ASP A 37 13.95 -0.80 13.09
N ILE A 38 14.63 -1.62 13.89
CA ILE A 38 16.06 -1.91 13.67
C ILE A 38 16.24 -3.26 12.98
N ASP A 39 16.14 -3.25 11.64
CA ASP A 39 16.89 -4.18 10.78
C ASP A 39 17.83 -3.34 9.90
N LYS A 40 19.14 -3.61 10.01
CA LYS A 40 20.23 -2.80 9.42
C LYS A 40 20.61 -3.22 8.00
N SER A 41 19.78 -4.00 7.30
CA SER A 41 20.01 -4.38 5.91
C SER A 41 19.57 -3.29 4.93
N ASN A 42 20.24 -2.13 4.97
CA ASN A 42 19.91 -0.99 4.13
C ASN A 42 20.51 -1.16 2.72
N ILE A 43 19.67 -1.51 1.74
CA ILE A 43 20.00 -1.42 0.32
C ILE A 43 18.84 -0.69 -0.37
N ASP A 44 19.00 0.63 -0.48
CA ASP A 44 18.37 1.48 -1.50
C ASP A 44 16.88 1.22 -1.78
N GLY A 45 16.01 1.59 -0.82
CA GLY A 45 14.55 1.39 -0.92
C GLY A 45 13.74 1.45 0.38
N GLY A 46 14.42 1.50 1.54
CA GLY A 46 13.80 1.44 2.86
C GLY A 46 13.88 0.05 3.47
N THR A 47 14.04 -0.01 4.79
CA THR A 47 14.04 -1.25 5.56
C THR A 47 12.63 -1.85 5.58
N TYR A 48 12.51 -3.18 5.53
CA TYR A 48 11.23 -3.84 5.84
C TYR A 48 10.70 -3.35 7.20
N ARG A 49 9.47 -2.83 7.25
CA ARG A 49 8.87 -2.36 8.50
C ARG A 49 7.72 -3.28 8.91
N LYS A 50 7.80 -3.80 10.14
CA LYS A 50 6.70 -4.57 10.73
C LYS A 50 5.39 -3.74 10.80
N ALA A 51 5.51 -2.43 10.97
CA ALA A 51 4.38 -1.50 11.02
C ALA A 51 3.50 -1.53 9.76
N TRP A 52 4.02 -1.94 8.60
CA TRP A 52 3.21 -2.05 7.38
C TRP A 52 2.15 -3.17 7.46
N PHE A 53 2.39 -4.20 8.26
CA PHE A 53 1.58 -5.43 8.29
C PHE A 53 0.91 -5.67 9.64
N LEU A 54 1.17 -4.82 10.63
CA LEU A 54 0.58 -4.93 11.96
C LEU A 54 -0.44 -3.82 12.15
N LYS A 55 -1.58 -4.18 12.73
CA LYS A 55 -2.48 -3.17 13.28
C LYS A 55 -1.80 -2.50 14.47
N ASP A 56 -1.61 -1.20 14.38
CA ASP A 56 -1.05 -0.35 15.44
C ASP A 56 -1.82 0.97 15.46
N ASP A 57 -2.61 1.17 16.51
CA ASP A 57 -3.45 2.36 16.66
C ASP A 57 -2.61 3.66 16.75
N THR A 58 -1.36 3.57 17.22
CA THR A 58 -0.43 4.73 17.27
C THR A 58 0.00 5.12 15.87
N PHE A 59 0.41 4.14 15.06
CA PHE A 59 0.82 4.36 13.67
C PHE A 59 -0.35 4.85 12.81
N ASP A 60 -1.56 4.32 13.04
CA ASP A 60 -2.77 4.77 12.35
C ASP A 60 -3.09 6.24 12.68
N GLU A 61 -2.89 6.66 13.93
CA GLU A 61 -3.09 8.05 14.34
C GLU A 61 -2.00 8.98 13.79
N GLU A 62 -0.75 8.52 13.69
CA GLU A 62 0.31 9.28 12.99
C GLU A 62 -0.04 9.51 11.52
N ILE A 63 -0.55 8.49 10.82
CA ILE A 63 -1.02 8.62 9.44
C ILE A 63 -2.17 9.63 9.38
N ARG A 64 -3.11 9.55 10.33
CA ARG A 64 -4.26 10.47 10.39
C ARG A 64 -3.83 11.92 10.53
N GLN A 65 -2.98 12.20 11.50
CA GLN A 65 -2.54 13.57 11.80
C GLN A 65 -1.75 14.18 10.64
N GLN A 66 -0.94 13.37 9.95
CA GLN A 66 -0.03 13.88 8.93
C GLN A 66 -0.59 13.86 7.51
N PHE A 67 -1.49 12.91 7.19
CA PHE A 67 -1.82 12.60 5.79
C PHE A 67 -3.32 12.42 5.49
N LEU A 68 -4.23 12.60 6.46
CA LEU A 68 -5.67 12.48 6.18
C LEU A 68 -6.11 13.38 5.02
N THR A 69 -5.68 14.64 5.01
CA THR A 69 -6.02 15.58 3.93
C THR A 69 -5.46 15.13 2.58
N ASP A 70 -4.26 14.55 2.52
CA ASP A 70 -3.70 14.06 1.25
C ASP A 70 -4.46 12.83 0.74
N VAL A 71 -4.90 11.94 1.63
CA VAL A 71 -5.73 10.78 1.27
C VAL A 71 -7.06 11.25 0.68
N GLU A 72 -7.69 12.25 1.29
CA GLU A 72 -8.94 12.82 0.78
C GLU A 72 -8.75 13.54 -0.57
N GLN A 73 -7.64 14.26 -0.75
CA GLN A 73 -7.28 14.89 -2.01
C GLN A 73 -6.96 13.88 -3.12
N ALA A 74 -6.20 12.82 -2.80
CA ALA A 74 -5.90 11.73 -3.71
C ALA A 74 -7.17 11.02 -4.16
N ALA A 75 -8.06 10.68 -3.23
CA ALA A 75 -9.35 10.05 -3.53
C ALA A 75 -10.24 10.91 -4.44
N ALA A 76 -10.10 12.23 -4.37
CA ALA A 76 -10.78 13.21 -5.21
C ALA A 76 -10.09 13.48 -6.56
N GLY A 77 -8.97 12.81 -6.86
CA GLY A 77 -8.23 12.95 -8.13
C GLY A 77 -7.26 14.14 -8.18
N ALA A 78 -7.01 14.84 -7.08
CA ALA A 78 -6.18 16.05 -7.08
C ALA A 78 -4.71 15.79 -7.48
N PHE A 79 -4.23 14.54 -7.35
CA PHE A 79 -2.84 14.16 -7.61
C PHE A 79 -2.66 13.28 -8.85
N GLU A 80 -3.61 13.26 -9.80
CA GLU A 80 -3.50 12.45 -11.02
C GLU A 80 -2.19 12.68 -11.78
N GLY A 81 -1.63 13.90 -11.75
CA GLY A 81 -0.35 14.23 -12.38
C GLY A 81 0.86 13.47 -11.80
N TRP A 82 0.77 12.95 -10.57
CA TRP A 82 1.86 12.22 -9.92
C TRP A 82 2.18 10.88 -10.59
N GLN A 83 1.26 10.31 -11.37
CA GLN A 83 1.50 9.08 -12.13
C GLN A 83 2.59 9.25 -13.20
N ASN A 84 2.90 10.48 -13.61
CA ASN A 84 3.85 10.78 -14.69
C ASN A 84 5.32 10.63 -14.27
N ALA A 85 5.61 10.50 -12.97
CA ALA A 85 6.95 10.22 -12.48
C ALA A 85 6.93 9.01 -11.52
N PRO A 86 7.81 8.00 -11.69
CA PRO A 86 7.69 6.72 -10.99
C PRO A 86 7.67 6.84 -9.45
N GLN A 87 8.48 7.74 -8.88
CA GLN A 87 8.53 7.92 -7.42
C GLN A 87 7.25 8.57 -6.87
N SER A 88 6.75 9.63 -7.50
CA SER A 88 5.50 10.26 -7.07
C SER A 88 4.29 9.34 -7.28
N ALA A 89 4.33 8.47 -8.29
CA ALA A 89 3.31 7.44 -8.49
C ALA A 89 3.25 6.46 -7.31
N VAL A 90 4.40 6.08 -6.72
CA VAL A 90 4.43 5.26 -5.49
C VAL A 90 3.80 6.02 -4.32
N ALA A 91 4.10 7.31 -4.14
CA ALA A 91 3.46 8.11 -3.10
C ALA A 91 1.93 8.15 -3.28
N LEU A 92 1.46 8.30 -4.53
CA LEU A 92 0.04 8.24 -4.85
C LEU A 92 -0.58 6.87 -4.53
N LEU A 93 0.11 5.77 -4.84
CA LEU A 93 -0.32 4.43 -4.47
C LEU A 93 -0.46 4.26 -2.95
N LEU A 94 0.47 4.81 -2.16
CA LEU A 94 0.35 4.77 -0.70
C LEU A 94 -0.91 5.51 -0.20
N LEU A 95 -1.24 6.67 -0.79
CA LEU A 95 -2.44 7.42 -0.44
C LEU A 95 -3.74 6.73 -0.86
N LEU A 96 -3.73 5.97 -1.96
CA LEU A 96 -4.91 5.31 -2.51
C LEU A 96 -5.12 3.87 -2.00
N ASP A 97 -4.05 3.19 -1.59
CA ASP A 97 -4.10 1.77 -1.23
C ASP A 97 -3.73 1.54 0.24
N GLN A 98 -2.56 1.98 0.67
CA GLN A 98 -2.06 1.65 2.00
C GLN A 98 -2.73 2.49 3.10
N PHE A 99 -2.68 3.82 3.01
CA PHE A 99 -3.20 4.70 4.06
C PHE A 99 -4.71 4.52 4.31
N PRO A 100 -5.58 4.29 3.31
CA PRO A 100 -6.99 4.00 3.57
C PRO A 100 -7.21 2.75 4.43
N ARG A 101 -6.32 1.74 4.34
CA ARG A 101 -6.39 0.52 5.16
C ARG A 101 -6.01 0.78 6.62
N ASN A 102 -5.15 1.76 6.89
CA ASN A 102 -4.86 2.26 8.24
C ASN A 102 -5.96 3.19 8.77
N LEU A 103 -6.37 4.18 7.97
CA LEU A 103 -7.26 5.26 8.39
C LEU A 103 -8.72 4.85 8.59
N TYR A 104 -9.19 3.83 7.87
CA TYR A 104 -10.61 3.51 7.79
C TYR A 104 -10.94 2.06 8.15
N ARG A 105 -10.09 1.42 8.97
CA ARG A 105 -10.20 0.00 9.35
C ARG A 105 -11.63 -0.44 9.63
N GLY A 106 -12.02 -1.56 9.03
CA GLY A 106 -13.34 -2.16 9.24
C GLY A 106 -14.49 -1.45 8.53
N SER A 107 -14.22 -0.46 7.67
CA SER A 107 -15.23 0.24 6.88
C SER A 107 -14.99 0.09 5.37
N ALA A 108 -16.04 0.29 4.57
CA ALA A 108 -15.94 0.30 3.10
C ALA A 108 -14.91 1.33 2.58
N ARG A 109 -14.65 2.43 3.33
CA ARG A 109 -13.71 3.46 2.89
C ARG A 109 -12.28 2.93 2.75
N SER A 110 -11.90 1.87 3.46
CA SER A 110 -10.58 1.23 3.30
C SER A 110 -10.33 0.66 1.91
N PHE A 111 -11.38 0.38 1.14
CA PHE A 111 -11.30 -0.24 -0.19
C PHE A 111 -11.79 0.70 -1.30
N SER A 112 -12.28 1.88 -0.94
CA SER A 112 -13.01 2.76 -1.87
C SER A 112 -12.15 3.30 -3.02
N THR A 113 -10.84 3.36 -2.81
CA THR A 113 -9.84 3.85 -3.76
C THR A 113 -9.02 2.73 -4.42
N ASP A 114 -9.32 1.46 -4.11
CA ASP A 114 -8.64 0.29 -4.71
C ASP A 114 -8.62 0.35 -6.26
N PRO A 115 -9.73 0.71 -6.96
CA PRO A 115 -9.71 0.80 -8.42
C PRO A 115 -8.77 1.90 -8.96
N GLN A 116 -8.62 3.01 -8.24
CA GLN A 116 -7.71 4.09 -8.63
C GLN A 116 -6.25 3.66 -8.42
N ALA A 117 -5.95 3.02 -7.29
CA ALA A 117 -4.63 2.47 -7.02
C ALA A 117 -4.23 1.41 -8.07
N LEU A 118 -5.14 0.51 -8.41
CA LEU A 118 -4.91 -0.52 -9.43
C LEU A 118 -4.54 0.10 -10.79
N LYS A 119 -5.26 1.14 -11.22
CA LYS A 119 -4.98 1.83 -12.49
C LYS A 119 -3.57 2.43 -12.53
N VAL A 120 -3.12 3.02 -11.43
CA VAL A 120 -1.75 3.57 -11.31
C VAL A 120 -0.72 2.44 -11.36
N ALA A 121 -0.98 1.33 -10.65
CA ALA A 121 -0.11 0.16 -10.64
C ALA A 121 0.02 -0.50 -12.02
N GLU A 122 -1.10 -0.66 -12.74
CA GLU A 122 -1.14 -1.16 -14.11
C GLU A 122 -0.27 -0.33 -15.03
N TYR A 123 -0.41 1.00 -14.99
CA TYR A 123 0.39 1.91 -15.80
C TYR A 123 1.89 1.75 -15.54
N LEU A 124 2.31 1.68 -14.28
CA LEU A 124 3.73 1.51 -13.91
C LEU A 124 4.31 0.17 -14.40
N VAL A 125 3.53 -0.91 -14.30
CA VAL A 125 3.96 -2.24 -14.77
C VAL A 125 3.97 -2.33 -16.29
N GLU A 126 2.99 -1.75 -16.98
CA GLU A 126 2.87 -1.82 -18.45
C GLU A 126 3.93 -1.01 -19.17
N THR A 127 4.30 0.14 -18.61
CA THR A 127 5.41 0.96 -19.10
C THR A 127 6.78 0.40 -18.68
N GLY A 128 6.82 -0.56 -17.75
CA GLY A 128 8.04 -1.09 -17.15
C GLY A 128 8.77 -0.10 -16.24
N ALA A 129 8.11 1.01 -15.89
CA ALA A 129 8.68 2.05 -15.02
C ALA A 129 8.98 1.53 -13.61
N ASP A 130 8.20 0.54 -13.15
CA ASP A 130 8.41 -0.15 -11.88
C ASP A 130 9.82 -0.74 -11.75
N LYS A 131 10.38 -1.28 -12.83
CA LYS A 131 11.70 -1.95 -12.82
C LYS A 131 12.87 -1.01 -12.55
N SER A 132 12.67 0.31 -12.71
CA SER A 132 13.67 1.32 -12.39
C SER A 132 13.71 1.70 -10.90
N LEU A 133 12.72 1.23 -10.13
CA LEU A 133 12.54 1.59 -8.73
C LEU A 133 13.15 0.55 -7.77
N PRO A 134 13.47 1.00 -6.54
CA PRO A 134 13.81 0.12 -5.44
C PRO A 134 12.89 -1.08 -5.22
N PRO A 135 13.40 -2.21 -4.70
CA PRO A 135 12.58 -3.40 -4.44
C PRO A 135 11.36 -3.14 -3.54
N ALA A 136 11.50 -2.32 -2.50
CA ALA A 136 10.39 -1.96 -1.62
C ALA A 136 9.29 -1.19 -2.36
N TYR A 137 9.67 -0.30 -3.28
CA TYR A 137 8.70 0.49 -4.06
C TYR A 137 7.96 -0.42 -5.03
N ARG A 138 8.69 -1.31 -5.71
CA ARG A 138 8.12 -2.36 -6.57
C ARG A 138 7.11 -3.23 -5.82
N PHE A 139 7.43 -3.64 -4.59
CA PHE A 139 6.50 -4.38 -3.75
C PHE A 139 5.16 -3.64 -3.57
N PHE A 140 5.19 -2.37 -3.17
CA PHE A 140 3.96 -1.58 -3.01
C PHE A 140 3.28 -1.19 -4.33
N ILE A 141 3.97 -1.27 -5.48
CA ILE A 141 3.34 -1.20 -6.80
C ILE A 141 2.55 -2.48 -7.12
N TYR A 142 2.95 -3.62 -6.58
CA TYR A 142 2.33 -4.91 -6.91
C TYR A 142 1.13 -5.24 -6.00
N VAL A 143 1.13 -4.75 -4.77
CA VAL A 143 0.07 -5.00 -3.77
C VAL A 143 -1.34 -4.56 -4.22
N PRO A 144 -1.56 -3.47 -4.99
CA PRO A 144 -2.88 -3.17 -5.55
C PRO A 144 -3.49 -4.30 -6.40
N PHE A 145 -2.67 -5.11 -7.08
CA PHE A 145 -3.15 -6.30 -7.79
C PHE A 145 -3.62 -7.39 -6.82
N GLU A 146 -2.89 -7.59 -5.71
CA GLU A 146 -3.26 -8.50 -4.61
C GLU A 146 -4.60 -8.11 -3.98
N HIS A 147 -4.89 -6.82 -3.91
CA HIS A 147 -6.13 -6.32 -3.32
C HIS A 147 -7.35 -6.38 -4.23
N SER A 148 -7.19 -6.68 -5.52
CA SER A 148 -8.29 -6.76 -6.46
C SER A 148 -9.05 -8.09 -6.36
N GLU A 149 -10.38 -8.04 -6.36
CA GLU A 149 -11.25 -9.25 -6.41
C GLU A 149 -11.39 -9.84 -7.84
N ALA A 150 -10.30 -9.84 -8.62
CA ALA A 150 -10.30 -10.34 -10.01
C ALA A 150 -9.15 -11.34 -10.21
N MET A 151 -9.47 -12.54 -10.72
CA MET A 151 -8.49 -13.62 -10.89
C MET A 151 -7.30 -13.25 -11.77
N ALA A 152 -7.52 -12.44 -12.83
CA ALA A 152 -6.43 -11.97 -13.68
C ALA A 152 -5.41 -11.13 -12.91
N HIS A 153 -5.87 -10.26 -12.01
CA HIS A 153 -5.00 -9.42 -11.18
C HIS A 153 -4.27 -10.25 -10.13
N GLN A 154 -4.94 -11.24 -9.53
CA GLN A 154 -4.31 -12.16 -8.59
C GLN A 154 -3.16 -12.95 -9.23
N ASN A 155 -3.38 -13.52 -10.42
CA ASN A 155 -2.32 -14.20 -11.18
C ASN A 155 -1.17 -13.24 -11.54
N ARG A 156 -1.50 -12.01 -11.93
CA ARG A 156 -0.51 -10.97 -12.23
C ARG A 156 0.32 -10.60 -11.00
N CYS A 157 -0.29 -10.47 -9.83
CA CYS A 157 0.41 -10.20 -8.58
C CYS A 157 1.42 -11.29 -8.24
N VAL A 158 1.01 -12.56 -8.28
CA VAL A 158 1.90 -13.70 -8.02
C VAL A 158 3.11 -13.69 -8.95
N ASN A 159 2.90 -13.46 -10.25
CA ASN A 159 3.99 -13.38 -11.23
C ASN A 159 4.94 -12.19 -10.97
N LEU A 160 4.41 -11.02 -10.60
CA LEU A 160 5.21 -9.84 -10.30
C LEU A 160 6.05 -10.03 -9.02
N MET A 161 5.46 -10.60 -7.96
CA MET A 161 6.16 -10.91 -6.72
C MET A 161 7.26 -11.96 -6.95
N GLN A 162 6.98 -13.01 -7.72
CA GLN A 162 7.99 -14.02 -8.10
C GLN A 162 9.15 -13.37 -8.88
N GLY A 163 8.84 -12.54 -9.89
CA GLY A 163 9.85 -11.83 -10.67
C GLY A 163 10.67 -10.83 -9.85
N LEU A 164 10.09 -10.22 -8.81
CA LEU A 164 10.82 -9.37 -7.86
C LEU A 164 11.91 -10.17 -7.14
N ILE A 165 11.52 -11.31 -6.55
CA ILE A 165 12.43 -12.20 -5.80
C ILE A 165 13.57 -12.68 -6.70
N GLU A 166 13.25 -13.12 -7.92
CA GLU A 166 14.25 -13.59 -8.88
C GLU A 166 15.21 -12.48 -9.32
N SER A 167 14.71 -11.25 -9.47
CA SER A 167 15.52 -10.10 -9.92
C SER A 167 16.46 -9.53 -8.85
N VAL A 168 16.29 -9.92 -7.57
CA VAL A 168 17.02 -9.33 -6.44
C VAL A 168 17.60 -10.44 -5.55
N PRO A 169 18.83 -10.93 -5.81
CA PRO A 169 19.42 -12.09 -5.12
C PRO A 169 19.49 -11.99 -3.59
N ASN A 170 19.64 -10.78 -3.05
CA ASN A 170 19.73 -10.51 -1.61
C ASN A 170 18.49 -9.77 -1.07
N LEU A 171 17.31 -10.04 -1.64
CA LEU A 171 16.07 -9.45 -1.15
C LEU A 171 15.81 -9.82 0.31
N ASN A 172 15.39 -8.86 1.13
CA ASN A 172 15.04 -9.10 2.52
C ASN A 172 13.91 -10.15 2.62
N GLU A 173 14.01 -11.07 3.59
CA GLU A 173 13.04 -12.17 3.78
C GLU A 173 11.60 -11.68 3.97
N GLY A 174 11.41 -10.51 4.58
CA GLY A 174 10.09 -9.89 4.73
C GLY A 174 9.41 -9.59 3.38
N PHE A 175 10.18 -9.17 2.37
CA PHE A 175 9.65 -8.99 1.01
C PHE A 175 9.45 -10.32 0.28
N LYS A 176 10.29 -11.33 0.54
CA LYS A 176 10.10 -12.69 -0.02
C LYS A 176 8.79 -13.33 0.46
N ASN A 177 8.45 -13.13 1.74
CA ASN A 177 7.16 -13.57 2.30
C ASN A 177 5.96 -12.94 1.58
N GLY A 178 6.14 -11.81 0.91
CA GLY A 178 5.15 -11.19 0.05
C GLY A 178 4.56 -12.13 -1.01
N LEU A 179 5.36 -13.06 -1.55
CA LEU A 179 4.87 -14.04 -2.51
C LEU A 179 3.89 -15.04 -1.87
N ASP A 180 4.13 -15.49 -0.64
CA ASP A 180 3.22 -16.37 0.09
C ASP A 180 1.85 -15.68 0.30
N TYR A 181 1.87 -14.41 0.69
CA TYR A 181 0.65 -13.61 0.81
C TYR A 181 -0.09 -13.46 -0.53
N ALA A 182 0.62 -13.21 -1.63
CA ALA A 182 0.00 -13.11 -2.96
C ALA A 182 -0.68 -14.42 -3.37
N ILE A 183 -0.04 -15.57 -3.09
CA ILE A 183 -0.60 -16.90 -3.35
C ILE A 183 -1.87 -17.12 -2.50
N ARG A 184 -1.83 -16.79 -1.21
CA ARG A 184 -2.98 -16.93 -0.31
C ARG A 184 -4.15 -16.03 -0.72
N HIS A 185 -3.90 -14.80 -1.14
CA HIS A 185 -4.94 -13.93 -1.69
C HIS A 185 -5.55 -14.52 -2.96
N ARG A 186 -4.71 -15.03 -3.88
CA ARG A 186 -5.16 -15.70 -5.10
C ARG A 186 -6.06 -16.89 -4.79
N GLU A 187 -5.69 -17.75 -3.84
CA GLU A 187 -6.50 -18.91 -3.43
C GLU A 187 -7.88 -18.53 -2.90
N VAL A 188 -7.97 -17.43 -2.15
CA VAL A 188 -9.26 -16.91 -1.64
C VAL A 188 -10.15 -16.44 -2.81
N ILE A 189 -9.59 -15.71 -3.76
CA ILE A 189 -10.34 -15.27 -4.96
C ILE A 189 -10.69 -16.45 -5.86
N GLU A 190 -9.81 -17.45 -6.01
CA GLU A 190 -10.09 -18.67 -6.77
C GLU A 190 -11.27 -19.44 -6.17
N ARG A 191 -11.36 -19.48 -4.83
CA ARG A 191 -12.41 -20.21 -4.11
C ARG A 191 -13.74 -19.46 -4.06
N PHE A 192 -13.72 -18.14 -3.85
CA PHE A 192 -14.93 -17.36 -3.55
C PHE A 192 -15.27 -16.28 -4.57
N GLY A 193 -14.37 -15.97 -5.52
CA GLY A 193 -14.51 -14.88 -6.47
C GLY A 193 -14.42 -13.48 -5.85
N ARG A 194 -14.22 -13.39 -4.53
CA ARG A 194 -14.15 -12.15 -3.75
C ARG A 194 -13.46 -12.44 -2.40
N PHE A 195 -13.18 -11.40 -1.62
CA PHE A 195 -12.63 -11.51 -0.27
C PHE A 195 -13.74 -11.55 0.80
N PRO A 196 -14.03 -12.70 1.43
CA PRO A 196 -15.15 -12.80 2.37
C PRO A 196 -15.00 -11.89 3.60
N HIS A 197 -13.78 -11.61 4.04
CA HIS A 197 -13.52 -10.74 5.20
C HIS A 197 -13.97 -9.29 4.95
N ARG A 198 -14.13 -8.87 3.69
CA ARG A 198 -14.65 -7.54 3.33
C ARG A 198 -16.18 -7.46 3.36
N ASN A 199 -16.89 -8.59 3.42
CA ASN A 199 -18.36 -8.65 3.26
C ASN A 199 -19.08 -7.72 4.23
N LYS A 200 -18.74 -7.78 5.53
CA LYS A 200 -19.36 -6.91 6.55
C LYS A 200 -19.13 -5.43 6.26
N ALA A 201 -17.89 -5.04 5.94
CA ALA A 201 -17.52 -3.65 5.65
C ALA A 201 -18.22 -3.12 4.40
N LEU A 202 -18.44 -3.98 3.40
CA LEU A 202 -19.08 -3.66 2.12
C LEU A 202 -20.59 -3.91 2.10
N GLY A 203 -21.21 -4.32 3.22
CA GLY A 203 -22.65 -4.62 3.29
C GLY A 203 -23.08 -5.82 2.44
N ARG A 204 -22.18 -6.77 2.15
CA ARG A 204 -22.46 -7.99 1.39
C ARG A 204 -22.94 -9.09 2.32
N GLU A 205 -23.93 -9.87 1.89
CA GLU A 205 -24.31 -11.10 2.56
C GLU A 205 -23.25 -12.19 2.31
N SER A 206 -22.82 -12.85 3.40
CA SER A 206 -21.89 -13.98 3.33
C SER A 206 -22.65 -15.28 3.12
N THR A 207 -22.17 -16.11 2.20
CA THR A 207 -22.65 -17.49 2.01
C THR A 207 -22.27 -18.38 3.21
N PRO A 208 -22.93 -19.54 3.40
CA PRO A 208 -22.54 -20.49 4.45
C PRO A 208 -21.07 -20.94 4.37
N ALA A 209 -20.53 -21.13 3.16
CA ALA A 209 -19.13 -21.51 2.95
C ALA A 209 -18.17 -20.38 3.34
N GLU A 210 -18.51 -19.13 3.04
CA GLU A 210 -17.74 -17.96 3.45
C GLU A 210 -17.77 -17.78 4.98
N ILE A 211 -18.93 -17.99 5.63
CA ILE A 211 -19.05 -17.92 7.09
C ILE A 211 -18.17 -18.96 7.77
N GLU A 212 -18.12 -20.19 7.26
CA GLU A 212 -17.27 -21.23 7.82
C GLU A 212 -15.78 -20.94 7.59
N PHE A 213 -15.43 -20.42 6.40
CA PHE A 213 -14.07 -19.98 6.10
C PHE A 213 -13.58 -18.88 7.05
N LEU A 214 -14.43 -17.88 7.36
CA LEU A 214 -14.09 -16.78 8.27
C LEU A 214 -13.80 -17.19 9.72
N LYS A 215 -14.06 -18.46 10.10
CA LYS A 215 -13.68 -19.00 11.41
C LYS A 215 -12.26 -19.57 11.43
N GLN A 216 -11.66 -19.79 10.27
CA GLN A 216 -10.36 -20.44 10.15
C GLN A 216 -9.22 -19.43 10.25
N PRO A 217 -8.03 -19.83 10.73
CA PRO A 217 -6.82 -19.00 10.64
C PRO A 217 -6.52 -18.59 9.19
N GLY A 218 -6.00 -17.37 9.00
CA GLY A 218 -5.63 -16.87 7.67
C GLY A 218 -6.82 -16.53 6.76
N SER A 219 -8.03 -16.43 7.30
CA SER A 219 -9.25 -16.04 6.56
C SER A 219 -9.38 -14.53 6.34
N SER A 220 -8.49 -13.75 6.95
CA SER A 220 -8.30 -12.32 6.76
C SER A 220 -6.81 -11.99 6.65
N PHE A 221 -6.52 -10.83 6.06
CA PHE A 221 -5.18 -10.27 5.90
C PHE A 221 -5.12 -8.90 6.59
#